data_AF-A0A2G9GQN1-F1
#
_entry.id   AF-A0A2G9GQN1-F1
#
_cell.length_a   1.000
_cell.length_b   1.000
_cell.length_c   1.000
_cell.angle_alpha   90.00
_cell.angle_beta   90.00
_cell.angle_gamma   90.00
#
_symmetry.space_group_name_H-M   'P 1'
#
loop_
_entity.id
_entity.type
_entity.pdbx_description
1 polymer ?
#
loop_
_entity_poly.entity_id
_entity_poly.type
_entity_poly.pdbx_seq_one_letter_code
_entity_poly.pdbx_strand_id
1 'polypeptide(L)'
;MEGEEGTQQPQLVLAHKLFLLTQNDVDDIEKVRLRDEVFNFIVANDMAPLYEILVGNKVLNLDQKALDSMRSKIDDELKKLDEK
;
A
#
# COMPACT_ATOMS: atom_id res chain seq x y z
N MET A 1 5.04 -33.24 -9.05
CA MET A 1 4.26 -31.99 -9.19
C MET A 1 5.30 -30.90 -9.32
N GLU A 2 5.66 -30.54 -10.55
CA GLU A 2 6.40 -29.31 -10.81
C GLU A 2 5.46 -28.18 -10.42
N GLY A 3 5.79 -27.47 -9.34
CA GLY A 3 5.01 -26.31 -8.92
C GLY A 3 5.10 -25.28 -10.03
N GLU A 4 3.99 -24.96 -10.66
CA GLU A 4 3.86 -23.67 -11.33
C GLU A 4 4.22 -22.63 -10.26
N GLU A 5 5.38 -21.99 -10.38
CA GLU A 5 5.74 -20.81 -9.60
C GLU A 5 4.77 -19.70 -10.02
N GLY A 6 3.53 -19.81 -9.57
CA GLY A 6 2.48 -18.84 -9.83
C GLY A 6 2.92 -17.52 -9.21
N THR A 7 3.04 -16.49 -10.04
CA THR A 7 3.32 -15.14 -9.57
C THR A 7 2.23 -14.76 -8.57
N GLN A 8 2.62 -14.60 -7.30
CA GLN A 8 1.68 -14.29 -6.24
C GLN A 8 0.94 -12.98 -6.56
N GLN A 9 -0.36 -12.94 -6.29
CA GLN A 9 -1.14 -11.72 -6.50
C GLN A 9 -0.50 -10.56 -5.72
N PRO A 10 -0.25 -9.38 -6.35
CA PRO A 10 0.44 -8.28 -5.70
C PRO A 10 -0.22 -7.81 -4.38
N GLN A 11 -1.55 -7.92 -4.30
CA GLN A 11 -2.32 -7.59 -3.11
C GLN A 11 -2.07 -8.58 -1.96
N LEU A 12 -1.81 -9.86 -2.27
CA LEU A 12 -1.49 -10.87 -1.27
C LEU A 12 -0.07 -10.65 -0.72
N VAL A 13 0.86 -10.21 -1.58
CA VAL A 13 2.20 -9.78 -1.17
C VAL A 13 2.10 -8.55 -0.25
N LEU A 14 1.27 -7.56 -0.60
CA LEU A 14 1.02 -6.38 0.25
C LEU A 14 0.47 -6.78 1.63
N ALA A 15 -0.55 -7.66 1.67
CA ALA A 15 -1.16 -8.11 2.91
C ALA A 15 -0.14 -8.81 3.82
N HIS A 16 0.74 -9.63 3.25
CA HIS A 16 1.82 -10.26 4.00
C HIS A 16 2.81 -9.24 4.57
N LYS A 17 3.23 -8.22 3.79
CA LYS A 17 4.12 -7.16 4.28
C LYS A 17 3.47 -6.33 5.41
N LEU A 18 2.18 -6.01 5.28
CA LEU A 18 1.43 -5.34 6.35
C LEU A 18 1.36 -6.19 7.61
N PHE A 19 1.14 -7.50 7.48
CA PHE A 19 1.17 -8.42 8.61
C PHE A 19 2.53 -8.39 9.33
N LEU A 20 3.64 -8.46 8.60
CA LEU A 20 4.99 -8.36 9.19
C LEU A 20 5.22 -7.05 9.94
N LEU A 21 4.72 -5.92 9.43
CA LEU A 21 4.82 -4.62 10.11
C LEU A 21 4.07 -4.55 11.45
N THR A 22 3.10 -5.43 11.67
CA THR A 22 2.38 -5.53 12.97
C THR A 22 3.07 -6.41 14.00
N GLN A 23 4.06 -7.21 13.59
CA GLN A 23 4.76 -8.13 14.49
C GLN A 23 5.92 -7.43 15.21
N ASN A 24 6.06 -7.70 16.51
CA ASN A 24 7.14 -7.13 17.31
C ASN A 24 8.51 -7.74 16.96
N ASP A 25 8.52 -8.99 16.51
CA ASP A 25 9.72 -9.81 16.29
C ASP A 25 10.47 -9.50 14.98
N VAL A 26 9.98 -8.55 14.18
CA VAL A 26 10.67 -8.09 12.97
C VAL A 26 11.68 -7.01 13.35
N ASP A 27 12.92 -7.19 12.91
CA ASP A 27 14.02 -6.25 13.15
C ASP A 27 13.69 -4.83 12.65
N ASP A 28 14.14 -3.81 13.37
CA ASP A 28 13.83 -2.41 13.04
C ASP A 28 14.31 -2.00 11.63
N ILE A 29 15.46 -2.53 11.19
CA ILE A 29 15.98 -2.32 9.83
C ILE A 29 15.02 -2.89 8.79
N GLU A 30 14.50 -4.09 9.04
CA GLU A 30 13.54 -4.75 8.15
C GLU A 30 12.19 -4.01 8.15
N LYS A 31 11.75 -3.50 9.31
CA LYS A 31 10.54 -2.67 9.41
C LYS A 31 10.65 -1.39 8.58
N VAL A 32 11.81 -0.74 8.54
CA VAL A 32 12.02 0.46 7.69
C VAL A 32 11.85 0.08 6.22
N ARG A 33 12.53 -0.98 5.76
CA ARG A 33 12.40 -1.45 4.38
C ARG A 33 10.97 -1.82 4.02
N LEU A 34 10.28 -2.56 4.89
CA LEU A 34 8.89 -2.95 4.68
C LEU A 34 7.95 -1.75 4.59
N ARG A 35 8.17 -0.70 5.39
CA ARG A 35 7.39 0.55 5.30
C ARG A 35 7.58 1.23 3.95
N ASP A 36 8.80 1.33 3.47
CA ASP A 36 9.10 1.94 2.16
C ASP A 36 8.45 1.14 1.02
N GLU A 37 8.55 -0.18 1.06
CA GLU A 37 7.93 -1.06 0.07
C GLU A 37 6.40 -0.97 0.08
N VAL A 38 5.78 -0.94 1.26
CA VAL A 38 4.33 -0.76 1.41
C VAL A 38 3.90 0.62 0.91
N PHE A 39 4.63 1.68 1.27
CA PHE A 39 4.33 3.04 0.82
C PHE A 39 4.39 3.15 -0.71
N ASN A 40 5.49 2.68 -1.32
CA ASN A 40 5.66 2.70 -2.77
C ASN A 40 4.54 1.93 -3.48
N PHE A 41 4.14 0.78 -2.93
CA PHE A 41 3.06 -0.02 -3.49
C PHE A 41 1.71 0.73 -3.43
N ILE A 42 1.40 1.36 -2.30
CA ILE A 42 0.16 2.11 -2.11
C ILE A 42 0.09 3.30 -3.09
N VAL A 43 1.17 4.06 -3.21
CA VAL A 43 1.24 5.22 -4.12
C VAL A 43 1.14 4.78 -5.58
N ALA A 44 1.79 3.68 -5.96
CA ALA A 44 1.73 3.17 -7.33
C ALA A 44 0.35 2.66 -7.75
N ASN A 45 -0.49 2.25 -6.79
CA ASN A 45 -1.83 1.71 -7.01
C ASN A 45 -2.94 2.66 -6.54
N ASP A 46 -2.60 3.91 -6.23
CA ASP A 46 -3.54 4.96 -5.80
C ASP A 46 -4.47 4.51 -4.64
N MET A 47 -3.92 3.79 -3.65
CA MET A 47 -4.68 3.23 -2.52
C MET A 47 -4.86 4.24 -1.37
N ALA A 48 -5.40 5.43 -1.67
CA ALA A 48 -5.54 6.52 -0.68
C ALA A 48 -6.26 6.14 0.63
N PRO A 49 -7.40 5.40 0.61
CA PRO A 49 -8.09 5.04 1.87
C PRO A 49 -7.25 4.12 2.77
N LEU A 50 -6.49 3.19 2.17
CA LEU A 50 -5.59 2.33 2.93
C LEU A 50 -4.44 3.13 3.53
N TYR A 51 -3.88 4.08 2.77
CA TYR A 51 -2.82 4.96 3.27
C TYR A 51 -3.25 5.74 4.51
N GLU A 52 -4.45 6.34 4.48
CA GLU A 52 -5.01 7.09 5.61
C GLU A 52 -5.14 6.23 6.87
N ILE A 53 -5.62 4.99 6.74
CA ILE A 53 -5.73 4.05 7.86
C ILE A 53 -4.35 3.73 8.45
N LEU A 54 -3.35 3.48 7.59
CA LEU A 54 -2.00 3.15 8.04
C LEU A 54 -1.29 4.33 8.71
N VAL A 55 -1.54 5.55 8.25
CA VAL A 55 -1.09 6.78 8.91
C VAL A 55 -1.78 6.95 10.28
N GLY A 56 -3.10 6.75 10.34
CA GLY A 56 -3.86 6.81 11.59
C GLY A 56 -3.38 5.80 12.64
N ASN A 57 -2.98 4.61 12.18
CA ASN A 57 -2.40 3.55 13.03
C ASN A 57 -0.91 3.76 13.35
N LYS A 58 -0.31 4.88 12.92
CA LYS A 58 1.13 5.20 13.09
C LYS A 58 2.07 4.15 12.48
N VAL A 59 1.60 3.39 11.48
CA VAL A 59 2.41 2.43 10.73
C VAL A 59 3.26 3.16 9.69
N LEU A 60 2.68 4.19 9.06
CA LEU A 60 3.33 5.07 8.09
C LEU A 60 3.28 6.53 8.54
N ASN A 61 4.19 7.34 8.00
CA ASN A 61 4.17 8.79 8.16
C ASN A 61 3.31 9.42 7.07
N LEU A 62 2.66 10.53 7.38
CA LEU A 62 1.85 11.29 6.43
C LEU A 62 2.76 12.07 5.47
N ASP A 63 2.59 11.80 4.17
CA ASP A 63 3.02 12.60 3.05
C ASP A 63 1.76 13.16 2.38
N GLN A 64 1.46 14.42 2.71
CA GLN A 64 0.27 15.10 2.20
C GLN A 64 0.28 15.20 0.67
N LYS A 65 1.46 15.38 0.06
CA LYS A 65 1.60 15.51 -1.39
C LYS A 65 1.25 14.19 -2.08
N ALA A 66 1.72 13.07 -1.52
CA ALA A 66 1.37 11.74 -2.03
C ALA A 66 -0.13 11.46 -1.88
N LEU A 67 -0.73 11.80 -0.73
CA LEU A 67 -2.15 11.60 -0.49
C LEU A 67 -3.03 12.41 -1.44
N ASP A 68 -2.74 13.70 -1.62
CA ASP A 68 -3.50 14.58 -2.52
C ASP A 68 -3.37 14.11 -3.98
N SER A 69 -2.17 13.64 -4.37
CA SER A 69 -1.97 13.08 -5.70
C SER A 69 -2.80 11.82 -5.95
N MET A 70 -2.90 10.91 -4.97
CA MET A 70 -3.72 9.71 -5.12
C MET A 70 -5.21 10.06 -5.17
N ARG A 71 -5.69 10.95 -4.29
CA ARG A 71 -7.08 11.42 -4.28
C ARG A 71 -7.49 12.08 -5.58
N SER A 72 -6.63 12.96 -6.13
CA SER A 72 -6.88 13.60 -7.42
C SER A 72 -7.09 12.59 -8.55
N LYS A 73 -6.26 11.54 -8.62
CA LYS A 73 -6.41 10.50 -9.65
C LYS A 73 -7.67 9.67 -9.44
N ILE A 74 -8.02 9.34 -8.18
CA ILE A 74 -9.26 8.62 -7.87
C ILE A 74 -10.46 9.45 -8.34
N ASP A 75 -10.51 10.75 -8.03
CA ASP A 75 -11.59 11.63 -8.45
C ASP A 75 -11.70 11.71 -9.98
N ASP A 76 -10.58 11.73 -10.70
CA ASP A 76 -10.56 11.72 -12.16
C ASP A 76 -11.06 10.38 -12.74
N GLU A 77 -10.70 9.24 -12.14
CA GLU A 77 -11.24 7.93 -12.55
C GLU A 77 -12.74 7.79 -12.24
N LEU A 78 -13.21 8.33 -11.12
CA LEU A 78 -14.64 8.34 -10.78
C LEU A 78 -15.44 9.15 -11.80
N LYS A 79 -14.99 10.35 -12.19
CA LYS A 79 -15.64 11.14 -13.24
C LYS A 79 -15.75 10.38 -14.57
N LYS A 80 -14.70 9.66 -14.96
CA LYS A 80 -14.72 8.84 -16.19
C LYS A 80 -15.74 7.70 -16.14
N LEU A 81 -16.02 7.16 -14.95
CA LEU A 81 -17.02 6.13 -14.76
C LEU A 81 -18.44 6.70 -14.75
N ASP A 82 -18.63 7.90 -14.19
CA ASP A 82 -19.93 8.59 -14.16
C ASP A 82 -20.35 9.13 -15.54
N GLU A 83 -19.40 9.42 -16.43
CA GLU A 83 -19.64 9.84 -17.82
C GLU A 83 -20.02 8.68 -18.77
N LYS A 84 -20.09 7.44 -18.27
CA LYS A 84 -20.49 6.24 -19.02
C LYS A 84 -21.94 5.82 -18.76
#